data_AF-A0A7X2IXI3-F1
#
_entry.id   AF-A0A7X2IXI3-F1
#
_cell.length_a   1.000
_cell.length_b   1.000
_cell.length_c   1.000
_cell.angle_alpha   90.00
_cell.angle_beta   90.00
_cell.angle_gamma   90.00
#
_symmetry.space_group_name_H-M   'P 1'
#
loop_
_entity.id
_entity.type
_entity.pdbx_description
1 polymer ?
#
loop_
_entity_poly.entity_id
_entity_poly.type
_entity_poly.pdbx_seq_one_letter_code
_entity_poly.pdbx_strand_id
1 'polypeptide(L)'
;MSQALRQQQTLEVCVLYKEGRCTRPRVPKEELKDFYRMNKIKDQFVHILYRRIREAGFLRRLFFSLLFLFLSYIVFYDLSHGTLQELSRQPVEGQLEAEAETAGSMSLQQETSYMIREVMPGETVLSITEKLHQQTLPVPIETIVADFEKANQQAQAEKIVVGKSYKFPIYSSR
;
A
#
# COMPACT_ATOMS: atom_id res chain seq x y z
N MET A 1 -29.50 -29.17 50.84
CA MET A 1 -29.39 -28.51 49.51
C MET A 1 -30.24 -29.28 48.52
N SER A 2 -31.56 -29.15 48.58
CA SER A 2 -32.40 -27.97 48.28
C SER A 2 -33.02 -28.18 46.91
N GLN A 3 -34.33 -28.41 46.95
CA GLN A 3 -35.23 -28.69 45.84
C GLN A 3 -35.28 -27.56 44.78
N ALA A 4 -34.44 -26.53 44.91
CA ALA A 4 -34.27 -25.41 43.99
C ALA A 4 -33.67 -25.81 42.62
N LEU A 5 -32.84 -26.86 42.52
CA LEU A 5 -32.19 -27.26 41.26
C LEU A 5 -33.13 -27.98 40.26
N ARG A 6 -34.36 -28.33 40.65
CA ARG A 6 -35.37 -28.87 39.71
C ARG A 6 -36.19 -27.79 39.00
N GLN A 7 -36.24 -26.56 39.51
CA GLN A 7 -37.05 -25.49 38.92
C GLN A 7 -36.42 -24.82 37.69
N GLN A 8 -35.12 -25.01 37.46
CA GLN A 8 -34.42 -24.33 36.36
C GLN A 8 -34.57 -25.02 34.99
N GLN A 9 -35.14 -26.22 34.91
CA GLN A 9 -35.48 -26.87 33.63
C GLN A 9 -36.86 -26.51 33.08
N THR A 10 -37.57 -25.59 33.76
CA THR A 10 -38.92 -25.13 33.40
C THR A 10 -38.93 -23.63 33.07
N LEU A 11 -37.90 -23.12 32.39
CA LEU A 11 -38.02 -21.82 31.72
C LEU A 11 -38.75 -22.04 30.40
N GLU A 12 -40.00 -21.59 30.43
CA GLU A 12 -41.00 -21.66 29.39
C GLU A 12 -40.53 -21.03 28.09
N VAL A 13 -40.40 -21.87 27.06
CA VAL A 13 -40.46 -21.41 25.67
C VAL A 13 -41.90 -21.65 25.19
N CYS A 14 -42.85 -20.83 25.64
CA CYS A 14 -44.16 -20.73 25.00
C CYS A 14 -44.00 -19.85 23.76
N VAL A 15 -43.83 -20.48 22.58
CA VAL A 15 -43.93 -19.78 21.29
C VAL A 15 -45.41 -19.51 21.06
N LEU A 16 -45.82 -18.24 21.23
CA LEU A 16 -47.19 -17.80 20.98
C LEU A 16 -47.50 -17.91 19.47
N TYR A 17 -48.37 -18.84 19.08
CA TYR A 17 -48.99 -18.83 17.75
C TYR A 17 -50.52 -18.74 17.85
N LYS A 18 -51.00 -17.59 17.40
CA LYS A 18 -52.31 -17.17 16.86
C LYS A 18 -53.66 -17.57 17.49
N GLU A 19 -53.76 -18.45 18.50
CA GLU A 19 -55.09 -18.85 19.02
C GLU A 19 -55.21 -18.95 20.56
N GLY A 20 -54.34 -18.27 21.32
CA GLY A 20 -54.52 -18.17 22.79
C GLY A 20 -54.43 -19.49 23.57
N ARG A 21 -53.99 -20.58 22.91
CA ARG A 21 -53.76 -21.89 23.54
C ARG A 21 -52.25 -22.16 23.61
N CYS A 22 -51.65 -22.15 24.81
CA CYS A 22 -50.28 -22.66 25.00
C CYS A 22 -50.32 -24.19 24.86
N THR A 23 -50.09 -24.69 23.66
CA THR A 23 -49.68 -26.08 23.49
C THR A 23 -48.19 -26.16 23.79
N ARG A 24 -47.81 -26.80 24.89
CA ARG A 24 -46.41 -27.22 25.09
C ARG A 24 -46.02 -28.03 23.85
N PRO A 25 -45.03 -27.62 23.04
CA PRO A 25 -44.45 -28.56 22.10
C PRO A 25 -43.86 -29.67 22.95
N ARG A 26 -44.53 -30.82 22.96
CA ARG A 26 -44.05 -32.01 23.66
C ARG A 26 -42.96 -32.58 22.76
N VAL A 27 -41.81 -31.91 22.74
CA VAL A 27 -40.61 -32.44 22.09
C VAL A 27 -40.37 -33.81 22.72
N PRO A 28 -40.39 -34.91 21.94
CA PRO A 28 -40.20 -36.24 22.46
C PRO A 28 -38.90 -36.28 23.26
N LYS A 29 -38.91 -36.91 24.44
CA LYS A 29 -37.70 -37.01 25.28
C LYS A 29 -36.52 -37.60 24.51
N GLU A 30 -36.78 -38.46 23.52
CA GLU A 30 -35.77 -39.02 22.63
C GLU A 30 -35.11 -37.96 21.75
N GLU A 31 -35.86 -37.03 21.13
CA GLU A 31 -35.26 -35.96 20.32
C GLU A 31 -34.41 -35.01 21.14
N LEU A 32 -34.84 -34.68 22.37
CA LEU A 32 -34.06 -33.85 23.28
C LEU A 32 -32.77 -34.57 23.73
N LYS A 33 -32.85 -35.88 23.92
CA LYS A 33 -31.72 -36.74 24.29
C LYS A 33 -30.73 -36.85 23.13
N ASP A 34 -31.21 -36.90 21.91
CA ASP A 34 -30.38 -36.92 20.70
C ASP A 34 -29.74 -35.55 20.44
N PHE A 35 -30.47 -34.44 20.63
CA PHE A 35 -29.90 -33.10 20.57
C PHE A 35 -28.78 -32.90 21.60
N TYR A 36 -29.02 -33.31 22.86
CA TYR A 36 -28.02 -33.23 23.92
C TYR A 36 -26.83 -34.18 23.67
N ARG A 37 -27.09 -35.39 23.17
CA ARG A 37 -26.04 -36.36 22.79
C ARG A 37 -25.18 -35.83 21.65
N MET A 38 -25.80 -35.20 20.65
CA MET A 38 -25.10 -34.66 19.48
C MET A 38 -24.25 -33.44 19.84
N ASN A 39 -24.73 -32.55 20.72
CA ASN A 39 -23.91 -31.44 21.23
C ASN A 39 -22.78 -31.91 22.14
N LYS A 40 -23.02 -32.92 22.98
CA LYS A 40 -21.98 -33.52 23.82
C LYS A 40 -20.84 -34.13 23.01
N ILE A 41 -21.15 -34.79 21.89
CA ILE A 41 -20.14 -35.33 20.97
C ILE A 41 -19.36 -34.22 20.29
N LYS A 42 -20.05 -33.16 19.81
CA LYS A 42 -19.40 -31.99 19.21
C LYS A 42 -18.44 -31.32 20.19
N ASP A 43 -18.88 -31.06 21.42
CA ASP A 43 -18.04 -30.44 22.46
C ASP A 43 -16.84 -31.30 22.83
N GLN A 44 -17.03 -32.63 22.89
CA GLN A 44 -15.94 -33.56 23.17
C GLN A 44 -14.89 -33.57 22.03
N PHE A 45 -15.34 -33.53 20.78
CA PHE A 45 -14.47 -33.41 19.61
C PHE A 45 -13.74 -32.06 19.59
N VAL A 46 -14.43 -30.94 19.81
CA VAL A 46 -13.84 -29.61 19.87
C VAL A 46 -12.77 -29.54 20.96
N HIS A 47 -13.04 -30.09 22.13
CA HIS A 47 -12.06 -30.15 23.22
C HIS A 47 -10.83 -30.99 22.86
N ILE A 48 -11.00 -32.14 22.20
CA ILE A 48 -9.88 -32.99 21.74
C ILE A 48 -9.06 -32.27 20.66
N LEU A 49 -9.72 -31.64 19.68
CA LEU A 49 -9.08 -30.88 18.62
C LEU A 49 -8.29 -29.70 19.19
N TYR A 50 -8.92 -28.95 20.09
CA TYR A 50 -8.30 -27.78 20.71
C TYR A 50 -7.14 -28.17 21.64
N ARG A 51 -7.21 -29.32 22.31
CA ARG A 51 -6.09 -29.89 23.08
C ARG A 51 -4.90 -30.24 22.19
N ARG A 52 -5.14 -30.88 21.04
CA ARG A 52 -4.10 -31.22 20.05
C ARG A 52 -3.47 -29.98 19.40
N ILE A 53 -4.28 -28.97 19.09
CA ILE A 53 -3.83 -27.68 18.53
C ILE A 53 -2.99 -26.90 19.55
N ARG A 54 -3.38 -26.91 20.83
CA ARG A 54 -2.70 -26.19 21.92
C ARG A 54 -1.34 -26.80 22.28
N GLU A 55 -1.18 -28.12 22.15
CA GLU A 55 0.06 -28.85 22.48
C GLU A 55 1.12 -28.75 21.38
N ALA A 56 0.75 -28.37 20.16
CA ALA A 56 1.70 -28.12 19.08
C ALA A 56 2.37 -26.75 19.24
N GLY A 57 3.43 -26.65 20.05
CA GLY A 57 4.28 -25.46 20.14
C GLY A 57 4.84 -25.01 18.77
N PHE A 58 4.86 -25.92 17.80
CA PHE A 58 5.14 -25.67 16.38
C PHE A 58 4.16 -24.68 15.73
N LEU A 59 2.87 -24.69 16.09
CA LEU A 59 1.87 -23.77 15.53
C LEU A 59 2.18 -22.31 15.88
N ARG A 60 2.77 -22.05 17.06
CA ARG A 60 3.18 -20.69 17.44
C ARG A 60 4.33 -20.22 16.55
N ARG A 61 5.34 -21.08 16.34
CA ARG A 61 6.49 -20.78 15.46
C ARG A 61 6.06 -20.60 14.01
N LEU A 62 5.16 -21.46 13.51
CA LEU A 62 4.57 -21.33 12.19
C LEU A 62 3.74 -20.05 12.07
N PHE A 63 2.88 -19.74 13.04
CA PHE A 63 2.06 -18.54 13.01
C PHE A 63 2.92 -17.27 12.93
N PHE A 64 3.97 -17.16 13.76
CA PHE A 64 4.89 -16.03 13.68
C PHE A 64 5.68 -16.01 12.36
N SER A 65 6.08 -17.16 11.84
CA SER A 65 6.76 -17.25 10.53
C SER A 65 5.86 -16.82 9.37
N LEU A 66 4.61 -17.28 9.33
CA LEU A 66 3.60 -16.88 8.36
C LEU A 66 3.26 -15.40 8.48
N LEU A 67 3.13 -14.88 9.71
CA LEU A 67 2.88 -13.46 9.95
C LEU A 67 4.06 -12.61 9.46
N PHE A 68 5.29 -13.03 9.74
CA PHE A 68 6.49 -12.34 9.26
C PHE A 68 6.59 -12.35 7.73
N LEU A 69 6.32 -13.50 7.09
CA LEU A 69 6.32 -13.63 5.64
C LEU A 69 5.24 -12.74 5.01
N PHE A 70 4.05 -12.69 5.60
CA PHE A 70 2.95 -11.85 5.15
C PHE A 70 3.26 -10.35 5.27
N LEU A 71 3.80 -9.91 6.41
CA LEU A 71 4.25 -8.53 6.58
C LEU A 71 5.35 -8.16 5.58
N SER A 72 6.33 -9.05 5.39
CA SER A 72 7.40 -8.86 4.40
C SER A 72 6.84 -8.77 2.98
N TYR A 73 5.83 -9.59 2.65
CA TYR A 73 5.15 -9.54 1.36
C TYR A 73 4.43 -8.21 1.12
N ILE A 74 3.72 -7.67 2.12
CA ILE A 74 3.06 -6.36 2.00
C ILE A 74 4.09 -5.27 1.71
N VAL A 75 5.17 -5.22 2.48
CA VAL A 75 6.25 -4.23 2.28
C VAL A 75 6.89 -4.40 0.89
N PHE A 76 7.20 -5.63 0.49
CA PHE A 76 7.73 -5.91 -0.85
C PHE A 76 6.77 -5.48 -1.96
N TYR A 77 5.48 -5.72 -1.79
CA TYR A 77 4.46 -5.36 -2.76
C TYR A 77 4.33 -3.84 -2.90
N ASP A 78 4.30 -3.11 -1.77
CA ASP A 78 4.27 -1.65 -1.73
C ASP A 78 5.51 -1.04 -2.42
N LEU A 79 6.70 -1.57 -2.10
CA LEU A 79 7.95 -1.14 -2.73
C LEU A 79 7.99 -1.46 -4.24
N SER A 80 7.56 -2.65 -4.65
CA SER A 80 7.70 -3.12 -6.04
C SER A 80 6.67 -2.53 -6.99
N HIS A 81 5.44 -2.32 -6.53
CA HIS A 81 4.34 -1.83 -7.37
C HIS A 81 4.04 -0.34 -7.13
N GLY A 82 4.29 0.16 -5.92
CA GLY A 82 4.05 1.56 -5.56
C GLY A 82 5.23 2.47 -5.86
N THR A 83 6.44 2.14 -5.38
CA THR A 83 7.59 3.09 -5.39
C THR A 83 8.64 2.81 -6.46
N LEU A 84 8.93 1.55 -6.81
CA LEU A 84 10.02 1.20 -7.75
C LEU A 84 9.55 0.93 -9.19
N GLN A 85 8.25 0.70 -9.40
CA GLN A 85 7.73 0.51 -10.76
C GLN A 85 7.79 1.80 -11.60
N GLU A 86 7.86 2.98 -10.98
CA GLU A 86 8.18 4.25 -11.66
C GLU A 86 9.61 4.26 -12.21
N LEU A 87 10.57 3.62 -11.51
CA LEU A 87 11.95 3.48 -11.98
C LEU A 87 12.10 2.40 -13.05
N SER A 88 11.29 1.33 -12.99
CA SER A 88 11.37 0.20 -13.93
C SER A 88 10.46 0.32 -15.17
N ARG A 89 9.45 1.20 -15.15
CA ARG A 89 8.58 1.48 -16.32
C ARG A 89 9.06 2.64 -17.18
N GLN A 90 10.18 3.29 -16.84
CA GLN A 90 10.87 4.11 -17.84
C GLN A 90 11.35 3.14 -18.93
N PRO A 91 10.80 3.18 -20.15
CA PRO A 91 11.43 2.49 -21.25
C PRO A 91 12.79 3.17 -21.39
N VAL A 92 13.86 2.40 -21.23
CA VAL A 92 15.12 2.73 -21.90
C VAL A 92 14.89 2.46 -23.38
N GLU A 93 14.04 3.29 -23.99
CA GLU A 93 13.94 3.45 -25.44
C GLU A 93 14.23 4.92 -25.71
N GLY A 94 15.49 5.17 -26.01
CA GLY A 94 16.01 6.50 -26.27
C GLY A 94 17.50 6.41 -26.59
N GLN A 95 17.79 5.77 -27.72
CA GLN A 95 19.02 5.92 -28.51
C GLN A 95 20.31 6.21 -27.73
N LEU A 96 20.99 5.13 -27.37
CA LEU A 96 22.45 5.10 -27.44
C LEU A 96 22.86 5.13 -28.91
N GLU A 97 22.76 6.28 -29.57
CA GLU A 97 23.55 6.58 -30.75
C GLU A 97 23.94 8.06 -30.77
N ALA A 98 25.23 8.25 -31.02
CA ALA A 98 25.93 9.47 -31.43
C ALA A 98 26.46 10.43 -30.35
N GLU A 99 27.78 10.60 -30.45
CA GLU A 99 28.61 11.74 -30.07
C GLU A 99 28.89 11.98 -28.59
N ALA A 100 29.74 11.10 -28.07
CA ALA A 100 30.89 11.58 -27.34
C ALA A 100 31.95 12.08 -28.34
N GLU A 101 31.82 13.31 -28.85
CA GLU A 101 32.97 14.09 -29.31
C GLU A 101 32.78 15.60 -29.07
N THR A 102 33.92 16.21 -28.76
CA THR A 102 34.30 17.61 -28.92
C THR A 102 33.66 18.69 -28.05
N ALA A 103 34.43 18.99 -27.00
CA ALA A 103 34.75 20.35 -26.58
C ALA A 103 34.78 21.36 -27.74
N GLY A 104 34.12 22.50 -27.52
CA GLY A 104 34.42 23.77 -28.17
C GLY A 104 33.58 24.11 -29.40
N SER A 105 32.54 24.92 -29.22
CA SER A 105 32.32 26.11 -30.06
C SER A 105 31.27 27.03 -29.44
N MET A 106 31.68 28.27 -29.17
CA MET A 106 30.76 29.39 -29.00
C MET A 106 30.01 29.59 -30.31
N SER A 107 28.68 29.52 -30.27
CA SER A 107 27.84 30.20 -31.26
C SER A 107 26.92 31.17 -30.53
N LEU A 108 27.19 32.45 -30.72
CA LEU A 108 26.34 33.57 -30.34
C LEU A 108 25.13 33.60 -31.26
N GLN A 109 24.08 32.89 -30.86
CA GLN A 109 22.70 33.20 -31.23
C GLN A 109 21.89 33.21 -29.93
N GLN A 110 21.10 34.26 -29.78
CA GLN A 110 20.33 34.58 -28.58
C GLN A 110 19.18 33.59 -28.41
N GLU A 111 19.47 32.35 -28.01
CA GLU A 111 18.48 31.33 -27.63
C GLU A 111 19.07 30.44 -26.53
N THR A 112 18.55 30.63 -25.31
CA THR A 112 18.62 29.75 -24.12
C THR A 112 19.73 28.68 -24.13
N SER A 113 20.85 28.96 -23.44
CA SER A 113 21.81 27.90 -23.10
C SER A 113 21.17 26.95 -22.09
N TYR A 114 21.47 25.66 -22.14
CA TYR A 114 20.95 24.67 -21.19
C TYR A 114 22.10 23.96 -20.47
N MET A 115 21.91 23.65 -19.19
CA MET A 115 22.83 22.80 -18.43
C MET A 115 22.14 21.53 -17.97
N ILE A 116 22.80 20.39 -18.19
CA ILE A 116 22.32 19.09 -17.73
C ILE A 116 22.70 18.93 -16.26
N ARG A 117 21.73 18.64 -15.41
CA ARG A 117 21.95 18.41 -13.98
C ARG A 117 21.01 17.33 -13.44
N GLU A 118 21.54 16.52 -12.52
CA GLU A 118 20.77 15.52 -11.77
C GLU A 118 19.97 16.19 -10.64
N VAL A 119 18.73 15.72 -10.42
CA VAL A 119 17.84 16.21 -9.37
C VAL A 119 18.15 15.55 -8.03
N MET A 120 18.51 16.35 -7.02
CA MET A 120 18.75 15.87 -5.66
C MET A 120 17.46 15.86 -4.81
N PRO A 121 17.40 15.08 -3.72
CA PRO A 121 16.25 15.08 -2.81
C PRO A 121 15.90 16.48 -2.29
N GLY A 122 14.63 16.87 -2.41
CA GLY A 122 14.13 18.16 -1.94
C GLY A 122 14.40 19.35 -2.88
N GLU A 123 15.01 19.12 -4.05
CA GLU A 123 15.15 20.15 -5.07
C GLU A 123 13.91 20.24 -5.97
N THR A 124 13.59 21.46 -6.38
CA THR A 124 12.59 21.79 -7.40
C THR A 124 13.27 22.39 -8.64
N VAL A 125 12.57 22.43 -9.77
CA VAL A 125 13.06 23.11 -10.99
C VAL A 125 13.52 24.53 -10.68
N LEU A 126 12.70 25.26 -9.92
CA LEU A 126 13.03 26.62 -9.51
C LEU A 126 14.33 26.67 -8.68
N SER A 127 14.45 25.86 -7.63
CA SER A 127 15.62 25.89 -6.75
C SER A 127 16.92 25.51 -7.46
N ILE A 128 16.84 24.64 -8.48
CA ILE A 128 18.01 24.24 -9.28
C ILE A 128 18.41 25.40 -10.19
N THR A 129 17.45 26.00 -10.89
CA THR A 129 17.70 27.16 -11.75
C THR A 129 18.25 28.34 -10.93
N GLU A 130 17.74 28.59 -9.73
CA GLU A 130 18.28 29.62 -8.81
C GLU A 130 19.72 29.35 -8.40
N LYS A 131 20.06 28.08 -8.08
CA LYS A 131 21.43 27.68 -7.75
C LYS A 131 22.38 27.89 -8.92
N LEU A 132 21.92 27.69 -10.16
CA LEU A 132 22.72 27.96 -11.36
C LEU A 132 22.98 29.46 -11.58
N HIS A 133 22.08 30.33 -11.13
CA HIS A 133 22.16 31.79 -11.34
C HIS A 133 22.59 32.59 -10.10
N GLN A 134 23.03 31.91 -9.03
CA GLN A 134 23.46 32.57 -7.79
C GLN A 134 22.38 33.55 -7.26
N GLN A 135 21.16 33.03 -7.10
CA GLN A 135 19.97 33.63 -6.47
C GLN A 135 19.13 34.60 -7.30
N THR A 136 19.69 35.41 -8.20
CA THR A 136 18.85 36.39 -8.95
C THR A 136 18.50 35.85 -10.33
N LEU A 137 17.23 35.51 -10.52
CA LEU A 137 16.70 35.10 -11.81
C LEU A 137 16.23 36.33 -12.62
N PRO A 138 16.65 36.49 -13.88
CA PRO A 138 16.26 37.64 -14.71
C PRO A 138 14.87 37.49 -15.37
N VAL A 139 14.17 36.37 -15.13
CA VAL A 139 12.90 36.02 -15.77
C VAL A 139 11.83 35.59 -14.76
N PRO A 140 10.52 35.73 -15.08
CA PRO A 140 9.43 35.22 -14.26
C PRO A 140 9.45 33.69 -14.10
N ILE A 141 8.84 33.19 -13.02
CA ILE A 141 8.77 31.75 -12.71
C ILE A 141 8.07 30.97 -13.82
N GLU A 142 7.01 31.54 -14.40
CA GLU A 142 6.23 30.93 -15.47
C GLU A 142 7.08 30.68 -16.73
N THR A 143 8.02 31.59 -17.02
CA THR A 143 8.98 31.44 -18.11
C THR A 143 9.95 30.29 -17.83
N ILE A 144 10.43 30.17 -16.58
CA ILE A 144 11.34 29.09 -16.18
C ILE A 144 10.68 27.72 -16.33
N VAL A 145 9.42 27.61 -15.90
CA VAL A 145 8.62 26.39 -16.06
C VAL A 145 8.46 26.06 -17.55
N ALA A 146 8.00 27.02 -18.35
CA ALA A 146 7.78 26.80 -19.77
C ALA A 146 9.06 26.39 -20.53
N ASP A 147 10.18 27.04 -20.23
CA ASP A 147 11.48 26.76 -20.86
C ASP A 147 12.00 25.37 -20.45
N PHE A 148 11.84 24.98 -19.19
CA PHE A 148 12.19 23.66 -18.70
C PHE A 148 11.37 22.56 -19.41
N GLU A 149 10.06 22.72 -19.48
CA GLU A 149 9.16 21.74 -20.11
C GLU A 149 9.43 21.62 -21.62
N LYS A 150 9.69 22.75 -22.28
CA LYS A 150 10.09 22.80 -23.69
C LYS A 150 11.41 22.08 -23.94
N ALA A 151 12.39 22.21 -23.02
CA ALA A 151 13.70 21.58 -23.17
C ALA A 151 13.71 20.07 -22.92
N ASN A 152 12.73 19.53 -22.17
CA ASN A 152 12.73 18.15 -21.67
C ASN A 152 11.56 17.30 -22.19
N GLN A 153 11.24 17.40 -23.50
CA GLN A 153 10.19 16.58 -24.14
C GLN A 153 8.87 16.54 -23.34
N GLN A 154 8.44 17.69 -22.80
CA GLN A 154 7.22 17.84 -21.99
C GLN A 154 7.25 17.18 -20.60
N ALA A 155 8.43 16.92 -20.01
CA ALA A 155 8.53 16.59 -18.60
C ALA A 155 8.00 17.74 -17.74
N GLN A 156 6.95 17.49 -16.95
CA GLN A 156 6.29 18.50 -16.12
C GLN A 156 7.22 19.00 -15.01
N ALA A 157 7.31 20.32 -14.84
CA ALA A 157 8.20 20.92 -13.86
C ALA A 157 7.89 20.48 -12.41
N GLU A 158 6.62 20.18 -12.09
CA GLU A 158 6.24 19.70 -10.75
C GLU A 158 6.47 18.21 -10.53
N LYS A 159 6.77 17.43 -11.58
CA LYS A 159 6.92 15.97 -11.54
C LYS A 159 8.34 15.49 -11.81
N ILE A 160 9.33 16.33 -11.54
CA ILE A 160 10.73 15.92 -11.65
C ILE A 160 11.04 14.79 -10.68
N VAL A 161 11.82 13.81 -11.14
CA VAL A 161 12.16 12.62 -10.36
C VAL A 161 13.60 12.72 -9.86
N VAL A 162 13.78 12.43 -8.56
CA VAL A 162 15.11 12.39 -7.92
C VAL A 162 16.00 11.35 -8.61
N GLY A 163 17.26 11.71 -8.86
CA GLY A 163 18.24 10.87 -9.53
C GLY A 163 18.16 10.86 -11.07
N LYS A 164 17.20 11.58 -11.66
CA LYS A 164 17.16 11.81 -13.12
C LYS A 164 17.86 13.12 -13.48
N SER A 165 18.47 13.13 -14.67
CA SER A 165 19.11 14.30 -15.25
C SER A 165 18.19 15.01 -16.22
N TYR A 166 18.05 16.33 -16.06
CA TYR A 166 17.24 17.18 -16.94
C TYR A 166 18.06 18.37 -17.45
N LYS A 167 17.58 18.98 -18.53
CA LYS A 167 18.12 20.23 -19.10
C LYS A 167 17.49 21.42 -18.38
N PHE A 168 18.29 22.21 -17.69
CA PHE A 168 17.86 23.43 -17.02
C PHE A 168 18.25 24.66 -17.85
N PRO A 169 17.34 25.64 -18.04
CA PRO A 169 17.66 26.84 -18.79
C PRO A 169 18.68 27.71 -18.03
N ILE A 170 19.64 28.26 -18.77
CA ILE A 170 20.58 29.27 -18.32
C ILE A 170 20.23 30.59 -19.01
N TYR A 171 19.95 31.59 -18.19
CA TYR A 171 19.70 32.96 -18.56
C TYR A 171 20.98 33.77 -18.33
N SER A 172 21.54 34.33 -19.41
CA SER A 172 22.57 35.35 -19.27
C SER A 172 21.90 36.68 -18.94
N SER A 173 22.26 37.29 -17.82
CA SER A 173 21.98 38.71 -17.57
C SER A 173 22.83 39.52 -18.55
N ARG A 174 22.20 40.15 -19.56
CA ARG A 174 22.84 41.24 -20.29
C ARG A 174 22.85 42.49 -19.44
#